data_AF-A0A8H7RK14-F1
#
_entry.id   AF-A0A8H7RK14-F1
#
_cell.length_a   1.000
_cell.length_b   1.000
_cell.length_c   1.000
_cell.angle_alpha   90.00
_cell.angle_beta   90.00
_cell.angle_gamma   90.00
#
_symmetry.space_group_name_H-M   'P 1'
#
loop_
_entity.id
_entity.type
_entity.pdbx_description
1 polymer ?
#
loop_
_entity_poly.entity_id
_entity_poly.type
_entity_poly.pdbx_seq_one_letter_code
_entity_poly.pdbx_strand_id
1 'polypeptide(L)'
;MNHNYSTNGSSSTSSSSSSNRDADSNVNLHHTHTAVLAENQAKEAEISQHVNGLKDRLQAKNTKNSYKNRKQKFLDWCTKEYRYEIEPGVFKGNRKRKRDDGETIPLGYESNQQYIKAIIDLYQDQVVSGENKHPHPWGQKLNTWRKEKMHSNRKTCCENYVDCGIGTLDDGYNYDEIVSVSLYFFDRATEAEMQNHASFLMHHMMMLCGESSRFAEFADLFRMSFPEDEIHSTSCPVFAFYTEFGKTLSNGNQSNFATIRYKDFRVCAFGAVAFYLFYRFHISNEKFPEFTKNQDWYGIKLLKGQNPKKEIAYSTMNDPIVRAFRACNITSLHTTHAGCGSGARDAELRGATEDQLRCHGCWNMQSMERHYLIKLSRSSIRAVNGFPTTDEFLEFASTLAHAVRTTSTPTELRL
;
A
#
# COMPACT_ATOMS: atom_id res chain seq x y z
N MET A 1 -16.37 34.39 69.50
CA MET A 1 -17.51 35.30 69.77
C MET A 1 -18.69 34.48 70.26
N ASN A 2 -19.59 35.08 71.03
CA ASN A 2 -20.81 34.45 71.56
C ASN A 2 -21.86 34.28 70.41
N HIS A 3 -23.01 33.62 70.52
CA HIS A 3 -23.86 33.06 71.62
C HIS A 3 -24.32 31.61 71.21
N ASN A 4 -24.92 30.70 72.01
CA ASN A 4 -26.08 30.73 72.93
C ASN A 4 -27.40 31.15 72.23
N TYR A 5 -28.61 30.59 72.42
CA TYR A 5 -29.20 29.49 73.24
C TYR A 5 -30.37 28.84 72.39
N SER A 6 -31.16 27.81 72.76
CA SER A 6 -31.38 27.06 74.02
C SER A 6 -32.00 25.65 73.82
N THR A 7 -31.71 24.75 74.77
CA THR A 7 -32.54 23.70 75.45
C THR A 7 -33.90 23.18 74.93
N ASN A 8 -34.15 21.89 75.29
CA ASN A 8 -35.43 21.16 75.47
C ASN A 8 -36.10 20.54 74.22
N GLY A 9 -36.64 19.31 74.29
CA GLY A 9 -36.62 18.35 75.39
C GLY A 9 -37.56 17.14 75.21
N SER A 10 -37.66 16.30 76.25
CA SER A 10 -38.67 15.24 76.47
C SER A 10 -38.63 13.98 75.59
N SER A 11 -38.33 12.85 76.23
CA SER A 11 -38.41 11.48 75.72
C SER A 11 -39.78 10.82 75.95
N SER A 12 -40.18 9.89 75.07
CA SER A 12 -40.95 8.67 75.46
C SER A 12 -40.98 7.64 74.31
N THR A 13 -41.20 6.37 74.64
CA THR A 13 -41.03 5.21 73.72
C THR A 13 -42.25 4.29 73.68
N SER A 14 -42.70 3.91 72.48
CA SER A 14 -43.49 2.70 72.14
C SER A 14 -43.79 2.72 70.63
N SER A 15 -44.02 1.60 69.93
CA SER A 15 -43.95 0.17 70.28
C SER A 15 -43.54 -0.68 69.05
N SER A 16 -43.39 -1.99 69.23
CA SER A 16 -42.79 -2.94 68.27
C SER A 16 -43.71 -3.40 67.13
N SER A 17 -43.25 -3.37 65.87
CA SER A 17 -43.57 -4.36 64.80
C SER A 17 -42.85 -4.06 63.46
N SER A 18 -41.78 -4.81 63.11
CA SER A 18 -41.13 -4.68 61.78
C SER A 18 -40.48 -5.96 61.23
N SER A 19 -39.98 -6.84 62.10
CA SER A 19 -38.93 -7.86 61.81
C SER A 19 -39.10 -8.82 60.63
N ASN A 20 -40.29 -8.93 60.02
CA ASN A 20 -40.51 -9.78 58.84
C ASN A 20 -40.52 -8.99 57.52
N ARG A 21 -40.81 -7.68 57.51
CA ARG A 21 -40.85 -6.87 56.28
C ARG A 21 -39.46 -6.52 55.76
N ASP A 22 -38.50 -6.39 56.66
CA ASP A 22 -37.11 -6.04 56.36
C ASP A 22 -36.31 -7.21 55.74
N ALA A 23 -36.83 -8.43 55.83
CA ALA A 23 -36.29 -9.62 55.18
C ALA A 23 -36.78 -9.77 53.74
N ASP A 24 -38.10 -9.78 53.52
CA ASP A 24 -38.69 -9.92 52.17
C ASP A 24 -38.29 -8.76 51.24
N SER A 25 -38.21 -7.53 51.77
CA SER A 25 -37.74 -6.37 51.00
C SER A 25 -36.26 -6.50 50.59
N ASN A 26 -35.39 -7.02 51.44
CA ASN A 26 -33.99 -7.32 51.08
C ASN A 26 -33.89 -8.41 50.01
N VAL A 27 -34.65 -9.51 50.12
CA VAL A 27 -34.64 -10.59 49.13
C VAL A 27 -35.10 -10.10 47.75
N ASN A 28 -36.11 -9.22 47.72
CA ASN A 28 -36.65 -8.63 46.50
C ASN A 28 -35.72 -7.56 45.90
N LEU A 29 -35.06 -6.74 46.74
CA LEU A 29 -33.99 -5.82 46.32
C LEU A 29 -32.78 -6.58 45.75
N HIS A 30 -32.42 -7.72 46.33
CA HIS A 30 -31.31 -8.52 45.83
C HIS A 30 -31.66 -9.21 44.49
N HIS A 31 -32.86 -9.77 44.35
CA HIS A 31 -33.35 -10.31 43.08
C HIS A 31 -33.40 -9.25 41.96
N THR A 32 -33.94 -8.06 42.24
CA THR A 32 -34.00 -6.98 41.23
C THR A 32 -32.61 -6.47 40.85
N HIS A 33 -31.69 -6.32 41.80
CA HIS A 33 -30.29 -5.97 41.51
C HIS A 33 -29.58 -7.05 40.68
N THR A 34 -29.80 -8.34 40.95
CA THR A 34 -29.24 -9.45 40.16
C THR A 34 -29.84 -9.52 38.75
N ALA A 35 -31.14 -9.25 38.60
CA ALA A 35 -31.79 -9.18 37.28
C ALA A 35 -31.23 -8.03 36.42
N VAL A 36 -31.05 -6.84 37.01
CA VAL A 36 -30.43 -5.68 36.32
C VAL A 36 -28.98 -5.96 35.93
N LEU A 37 -28.21 -6.66 36.77
CA LEU A 37 -26.86 -7.11 36.40
C LEU A 37 -26.86 -8.06 35.20
N ALA A 38 -27.78 -9.03 35.17
CA ALA A 38 -27.90 -9.96 34.04
C ALA A 38 -28.34 -9.27 32.75
N GLU A 39 -29.27 -8.30 32.83
CA GLU A 39 -29.72 -7.51 31.68
C GLU A 39 -28.59 -6.62 31.12
N ASN A 40 -27.79 -6.01 31.99
CA ASN A 40 -26.62 -5.23 31.59
C ASN A 40 -25.55 -6.12 30.92
N GLN A 41 -25.26 -7.30 31.47
CA GLN A 41 -24.33 -8.27 30.85
C GLN A 41 -24.82 -8.74 29.48
N ALA A 42 -26.12 -8.93 29.29
CA ALA A 42 -26.70 -9.27 27.98
C ALA A 42 -26.51 -8.14 26.96
N LYS A 43 -26.74 -6.88 27.36
CA LYS A 43 -26.52 -5.69 26.53
C LYS A 43 -25.05 -5.48 26.19
N GLU A 44 -24.14 -5.68 27.16
CA GLU A 44 -22.69 -5.65 26.92
C GLU A 44 -22.27 -6.71 25.91
N ALA A 45 -22.78 -7.94 26.00
CA ALA A 45 -22.52 -9.00 25.03
C ALA A 45 -23.05 -8.67 23.62
N GLU A 46 -24.25 -8.10 23.50
CA GLU A 46 -24.83 -7.68 22.22
C GLU A 46 -24.00 -6.56 21.54
N ILE A 47 -23.64 -5.52 22.31
CA ILE A 47 -22.74 -4.43 21.84
C ILE A 47 -21.42 -5.03 21.36
N SER A 48 -20.88 -6.01 22.09
CA SER A 48 -19.59 -6.64 21.79
C SER A 48 -19.63 -7.47 20.50
N GLN A 49 -20.72 -8.22 20.27
CA GLN A 49 -20.95 -8.88 18.98
C GLN A 49 -21.10 -7.88 17.83
N HIS A 50 -21.81 -6.75 18.05
CA HIS A 50 -21.98 -5.72 17.04
C HIS A 50 -20.66 -5.04 16.65
N VAL A 51 -19.84 -4.66 17.64
CA VAL A 51 -18.50 -4.07 17.45
C VAL A 51 -17.57 -5.02 16.71
N ASN A 52 -17.52 -6.29 17.12
CA ASN A 52 -16.72 -7.31 16.43
C ASN A 52 -17.22 -7.53 14.99
N GLY A 53 -18.54 -7.57 14.75
CA GLY A 53 -19.12 -7.66 13.42
C GLY A 53 -18.80 -6.46 12.50
N LEU A 54 -18.74 -5.23 13.06
CA LEU A 54 -18.29 -4.05 12.32
C LEU A 54 -16.79 -4.10 12.01
N LYS A 55 -15.96 -4.41 13.02
CA LYS A 55 -14.51 -4.57 12.88
C LYS A 55 -14.17 -5.59 11.78
N ASP A 56 -14.89 -6.72 11.77
CA ASP A 56 -14.67 -7.78 10.80
C ASP A 56 -15.20 -7.44 9.38
N ARG A 57 -16.19 -6.53 9.25
CA ARG A 57 -16.58 -5.97 7.93
C ARG A 57 -15.57 -4.93 7.40
N LEU A 58 -14.94 -4.16 8.27
CA LEU A 58 -14.05 -3.05 7.90
C LEU A 58 -12.57 -3.46 7.73
N GLN A 59 -12.10 -4.51 8.42
CA GLN A 59 -10.69 -4.91 8.36
C GLN A 59 -10.37 -5.67 7.05
N ALA A 60 -9.45 -5.11 6.25
CA ALA A 60 -9.06 -5.68 4.95
C ALA A 60 -8.60 -7.15 5.04
N LYS A 61 -9.04 -7.97 4.07
CA LYS A 61 -8.82 -9.43 4.01
C LYS A 61 -7.36 -9.85 4.16
N ASN A 62 -6.43 -9.08 3.58
CA ASN A 62 -4.99 -9.32 3.71
C ASN A 62 -4.50 -9.07 5.14
N THR A 63 -4.97 -8.01 5.80
CA THR A 63 -4.68 -7.70 7.21
C THR A 63 -5.18 -8.81 8.12
N LYS A 64 -6.42 -9.29 7.95
CA LYS A 64 -6.98 -10.42 8.71
C LYS A 64 -6.09 -11.66 8.63
N ASN A 65 -5.77 -12.10 7.40
CA ASN A 65 -4.92 -13.28 7.16
C ASN A 65 -3.51 -13.11 7.76
N SER A 66 -2.98 -11.89 7.69
CA SER A 66 -1.68 -11.52 8.26
C SER A 66 -1.71 -11.57 9.80
N TYR A 67 -2.74 -10.97 10.43
CA TYR A 67 -2.86 -10.91 11.88
C TYR A 67 -3.21 -12.27 12.50
N LYS A 68 -4.13 -13.06 11.92
CA LYS A 68 -4.50 -14.40 12.42
C LYS A 68 -3.27 -15.27 12.68
N ASN A 69 -2.33 -15.32 11.74
CA ASN A 69 -1.08 -16.09 11.84
C ASN A 69 -0.08 -15.53 12.87
N ARG A 70 -0.22 -14.26 13.29
CA ARG A 70 0.63 -13.64 14.33
C ARG A 70 -0.01 -13.73 15.72
N LYS A 71 -1.33 -13.55 15.82
CA LYS A 71 -2.14 -13.82 17.03
C LYS A 71 -1.92 -15.26 17.51
N GLN A 72 -2.06 -16.25 16.62
CA GLN A 72 -1.84 -17.65 16.97
C GLN A 72 -0.43 -17.89 17.52
N LYS A 73 0.62 -17.38 16.86
CA LYS A 73 2.00 -17.51 17.34
C LYS A 73 2.28 -16.85 18.68
N PHE A 74 1.54 -15.80 19.04
CA PHE A 74 1.64 -15.15 20.34
C PHE A 74 0.94 -16.00 21.42
N LEU A 75 -0.26 -16.49 21.15
CA LEU A 75 -0.97 -17.44 22.02
C LEU A 75 -0.13 -18.72 22.26
N ASP A 76 0.37 -19.33 21.18
CA ASP A 76 1.27 -20.49 21.19
C ASP A 76 2.56 -20.27 22.00
N TRP A 77 2.95 -19.01 22.23
CA TRP A 77 4.12 -18.60 22.99
C TRP A 77 3.76 -18.36 24.47
N CYS A 78 2.67 -17.64 24.75
CA CYS A 78 2.12 -17.46 26.10
C CYS A 78 1.89 -18.81 26.80
N THR A 79 1.32 -19.79 26.09
CA THR A 79 1.08 -21.16 26.61
C THR A 79 2.36 -21.96 26.90
N LYS A 80 3.53 -21.54 26.38
CA LYS A 80 4.80 -22.27 26.55
C LYS A 80 5.75 -21.62 27.55
N GLU A 81 5.85 -20.29 27.54
CA GLU A 81 6.73 -19.54 28.44
C GLU A 81 6.02 -19.06 29.72
N TYR A 82 4.70 -19.27 29.84
CA TYR A 82 3.86 -18.78 30.94
C TYR A 82 3.94 -17.26 31.19
N ARG A 83 4.18 -16.47 30.14
CA ARG A 83 4.27 -15.00 30.20
C ARG A 83 3.15 -14.31 29.43
N TYR A 84 2.65 -13.23 30.02
CA TYR A 84 1.53 -12.43 29.50
C TYR A 84 1.94 -11.00 29.11
N GLU A 85 3.14 -10.54 29.51
CA GLU A 85 3.70 -9.26 29.03
C GLU A 85 4.41 -9.42 27.66
N ILE A 86 4.34 -8.37 26.83
CA ILE A 86 5.07 -8.30 25.55
C ILE A 86 6.51 -7.84 25.82
N GLU A 87 7.40 -8.79 26.05
CA GLU A 87 8.82 -8.50 26.34
C GLU A 87 9.69 -8.20 25.10
N PRO A 88 10.81 -7.49 25.29
CA PRO A 88 11.90 -7.37 24.31
C PRO A 88 12.41 -8.71 23.75
N GLY A 89 11.90 -9.12 22.58
CA GLY A 89 12.43 -10.28 21.83
C GLY A 89 11.56 -11.54 21.81
N VAL A 90 10.30 -11.46 22.28
CA VAL A 90 9.28 -12.53 22.21
C VAL A 90 9.28 -13.29 20.87
N PHE A 91 9.36 -12.56 19.75
CA PHE A 91 9.26 -13.14 18.41
C PHE A 91 10.63 -13.41 17.79
N LYS A 92 11.15 -14.63 18.01
CA LYS A 92 12.32 -15.15 17.26
C LYS A 92 11.99 -15.29 15.77
N GLY A 93 13.01 -15.09 14.93
CA GLY A 93 12.85 -14.95 13.49
C GLY A 93 12.61 -16.24 12.72
N ASN A 94 12.75 -16.14 11.39
CA ASN A 94 12.25 -17.17 10.49
C ASN A 94 13.13 -18.43 10.55
N ARG A 95 12.68 -19.48 11.25
CA ARG A 95 13.43 -20.73 11.53
C ARG A 95 14.06 -21.42 10.31
N LYS A 96 13.61 -21.10 9.08
CA LYS A 96 14.17 -21.61 7.81
C LYS A 96 15.38 -20.82 7.27
N ARG A 97 15.64 -19.60 7.75
CA ARG A 97 16.86 -18.83 7.46
C ARG A 97 17.69 -18.71 8.72
N LYS A 98 18.78 -19.48 8.75
CA LYS A 98 19.85 -19.33 9.73
C LYS A 98 20.93 -18.39 9.17
N ARG A 99 21.74 -17.81 10.05
CA ARG A 99 23.10 -17.35 9.71
C ARG A 99 24.02 -18.56 9.57
N ASP A 100 25.24 -18.36 9.08
CA ASP A 100 26.23 -19.43 8.91
C ASP A 100 26.70 -20.01 10.27
N ASP A 101 26.54 -19.23 11.35
CA ASP A 101 26.69 -19.66 12.76
C ASP A 101 25.60 -20.64 13.24
N GLY A 102 24.53 -20.85 12.45
CA GLY A 102 23.42 -21.73 12.77
C GLY A 102 22.28 -21.11 13.60
N GLU A 103 22.39 -19.85 14.04
CA GLU A 103 21.33 -19.10 14.72
C GLU A 103 20.24 -18.61 13.76
N THR A 104 19.02 -18.44 14.26
CA THR A 104 17.92 -17.84 13.48
C THR A 104 18.12 -16.34 13.31
N ILE A 105 18.11 -15.84 12.07
CA ILE A 105 18.17 -14.40 11.78
C ILE A 105 17.03 -13.68 12.54
N PRO A 106 17.32 -12.59 13.30
CA PRO A 106 16.29 -11.86 14.06
C PRO A 106 15.24 -11.22 13.15
N LEU A 107 14.04 -10.96 13.69
CA LEU A 107 13.00 -10.25 12.94
C LEU A 107 13.39 -8.78 12.71
N GLY A 108 13.32 -8.34 11.45
CA GLY A 108 13.44 -6.94 11.07
C GLY A 108 12.32 -6.07 11.68
N TYR A 109 12.58 -4.77 11.82
CA TYR A 109 11.73 -3.83 12.56
C TYR A 109 10.26 -3.85 12.11
N GLU A 110 9.98 -3.82 10.80
CA GLU A 110 8.61 -3.87 10.27
C GLU A 110 7.88 -5.19 10.56
N SER A 111 8.60 -6.32 10.60
CA SER A 111 8.00 -7.59 11.04
C SER A 111 7.57 -7.49 12.50
N ASN A 112 8.39 -6.88 13.36
CA ASN A 112 8.04 -6.66 14.77
C ASN A 112 6.86 -5.68 14.91
N GLN A 113 6.80 -4.60 14.13
CA GLN A 113 5.64 -3.70 14.11
C GLN A 113 4.35 -4.45 13.73
N GLN A 114 4.41 -5.40 12.79
CA GLN A 114 3.25 -6.21 12.41
C GLN A 114 2.85 -7.25 13.47
N TYR A 115 3.78 -7.77 14.28
CA TYR A 115 3.42 -8.57 15.48
C TYR A 115 2.77 -7.68 16.54
N ILE A 116 3.36 -6.53 16.88
CA ILE A 116 2.80 -5.56 17.83
C ILE A 116 1.37 -5.18 17.45
N LYS A 117 1.14 -4.79 16.19
CA LYS A 117 -0.20 -4.45 15.69
C LYS A 117 -1.19 -5.62 15.80
N ALA A 118 -0.76 -6.85 15.51
CA ALA A 118 -1.62 -8.03 15.66
C ALA A 118 -1.97 -8.38 17.11
N ILE A 119 -1.08 -8.09 18.07
CA ILE A 119 -1.33 -8.31 19.52
C ILE A 119 -2.23 -7.22 20.09
N ILE A 120 -2.08 -5.97 19.66
CA ILE A 120 -3.01 -4.89 20.02
C ILE A 120 -4.41 -5.21 19.46
N ASP A 121 -4.47 -5.71 18.22
CA ASP A 121 -5.71 -6.14 17.59
C ASP A 121 -6.37 -7.31 18.35
N LEU A 122 -5.58 -8.21 18.97
CA LEU A 122 -6.06 -9.28 19.87
C LEU A 122 -6.51 -8.74 21.22
N TYR A 123 -5.73 -7.85 21.86
CA TYR A 123 -6.10 -7.18 23.10
C TYR A 123 -7.44 -6.46 22.95
N GLN A 124 -7.67 -5.79 21.82
CA GLN A 124 -8.95 -5.14 21.51
C GLN A 124 -10.10 -6.16 21.44
N ASP A 125 -9.91 -7.32 20.81
CA ASP A 125 -10.92 -8.39 20.77
C ASP A 125 -11.25 -8.89 22.19
N GLN A 126 -10.24 -9.05 23.05
CA GLN A 126 -10.40 -9.53 24.42
C GLN A 126 -11.04 -8.50 25.37
N VAL A 127 -10.74 -7.21 25.19
CA VAL A 127 -11.38 -6.12 25.95
C VAL A 127 -12.85 -6.00 25.54
N VAL A 128 -13.14 -6.05 24.24
CA VAL A 128 -14.52 -6.10 23.75
C VAL A 128 -15.24 -7.34 24.29
N SER A 129 -14.57 -8.49 24.38
CA SER A 129 -15.16 -9.71 24.95
C SER A 129 -15.20 -9.75 26.49
N GLY A 130 -14.78 -8.70 27.19
CA GLY A 130 -14.73 -8.61 28.66
C GLY A 130 -13.69 -9.50 29.35
N GLU A 131 -12.93 -10.29 28.59
CA GLU A 131 -11.93 -11.26 29.07
C GLU A 131 -10.71 -10.57 29.70
N ASN A 132 -10.27 -9.46 29.12
CA ASN A 132 -9.02 -8.80 29.48
C ASN A 132 -9.26 -7.45 30.17
N LYS A 133 -8.76 -7.34 31.40
CA LYS A 133 -8.91 -6.16 32.28
C LYS A 133 -7.59 -5.41 32.53
N HIS A 134 -6.52 -5.78 31.82
CA HIS A 134 -5.22 -5.12 31.92
C HIS A 134 -5.20 -3.78 31.17
N PRO A 135 -4.33 -2.83 31.54
CA PRO A 135 -4.15 -1.59 30.77
C PRO A 135 -3.63 -1.86 29.36
N HIS A 136 -3.92 -0.94 28.44
CA HIS A 136 -3.58 -1.08 27.02
C HIS A 136 -2.06 -1.32 26.81
N PRO A 137 -1.65 -2.34 26.02
CA PRO A 137 -0.26 -2.80 25.94
C PRO A 137 0.70 -1.79 25.29
N TRP A 138 0.20 -0.71 24.69
CA TRP A 138 1.01 0.43 24.21
C TRP A 138 1.47 1.34 25.36
N GLY A 139 2.22 0.77 26.30
CA GLY A 139 2.81 1.50 27.43
C GLY A 139 4.17 2.13 27.12
N GLN A 140 4.71 2.84 28.10
CA GLN A 140 6.06 3.46 28.02
C GLN A 140 7.15 2.42 27.73
N LYS A 141 7.10 1.22 28.37
CA LYS A 141 7.98 0.07 28.10
C LYS A 141 8.13 -0.20 26.60
N LEU A 142 7.01 -0.32 25.87
CA LEU A 142 6.99 -0.65 24.45
C LEU A 142 7.54 0.48 23.57
N ASN A 143 7.25 1.74 23.93
CA ASN A 143 7.78 2.90 23.21
C ASN A 143 9.30 3.06 23.38
N THR A 144 9.84 2.80 24.58
CA THR A 144 11.29 2.75 24.82
C THR A 144 11.93 1.65 23.98
N TRP A 145 11.42 0.41 24.04
CA TRP A 145 11.93 -0.70 23.24
C TRP A 145 11.91 -0.44 21.73
N ARG A 146 10.85 0.21 21.22
CA ARG A 146 10.79 0.59 19.79
C ARG A 146 11.91 1.57 19.42
N LYS A 147 12.19 2.58 20.26
CA LYS A 147 13.31 3.53 20.06
C LYS A 147 14.66 2.82 20.13
N GLU A 148 14.87 1.97 21.13
CA GLU A 148 16.08 1.14 21.27
C GLU A 148 16.32 0.26 20.04
N LYS A 149 15.27 -0.38 19.49
CA LYS A 149 15.41 -1.19 18.27
C LYS A 149 15.62 -0.38 17.00
N MET A 150 15.06 0.82 16.88
CA MET A 150 15.41 1.71 15.76
C MET A 150 16.87 2.18 15.85
N HIS A 151 17.35 2.55 17.04
CA HIS A 151 18.75 2.95 17.24
C HIS A 151 19.73 1.77 17.07
N SER A 152 19.41 0.59 17.61
CA SER A 152 20.19 -0.65 17.45
C SER A 152 20.26 -1.09 15.99
N ASN A 153 19.16 -1.00 15.23
CA ASN A 153 19.17 -1.25 13.80
C ASN A 153 20.04 -0.21 13.06
N ARG A 154 19.92 1.09 13.37
CA ARG A 154 20.76 2.12 12.75
C ARG A 154 22.25 1.90 13.02
N LYS A 155 22.61 1.56 14.26
CA LYS A 155 23.98 1.18 14.66
C LYS A 155 24.47 -0.02 13.86
N THR A 156 23.67 -1.08 13.76
CA THR A 156 23.99 -2.29 12.98
C THR A 156 24.14 -1.98 11.48
N CYS A 157 23.33 -1.08 10.92
CA CYS A 157 23.52 -0.63 9.53
C CYS A 157 24.86 0.11 9.35
N CYS A 158 25.22 1.02 10.28
CA CYS A 158 26.52 1.70 10.24
C CYS A 158 27.71 0.71 10.39
N GLU A 159 27.60 -0.26 11.30
CA GLU A 159 28.63 -1.28 11.55
C GLU A 159 28.85 -2.22 10.36
N ASN A 160 27.82 -2.45 9.56
CA ASN A 160 27.89 -3.26 8.33
C ASN A 160 28.09 -2.39 7.07
N TYR A 161 28.39 -1.09 7.21
CA TYR A 161 28.56 -0.13 6.11
C TYR A 161 27.40 -0.13 5.10
N VAL A 162 26.19 -0.39 5.59
CA VAL A 162 24.96 -0.36 4.79
C VAL A 162 24.70 1.08 4.36
N ASP A 163 24.56 1.29 3.06
CA ASP A 163 24.30 2.61 2.49
C ASP A 163 23.08 3.27 3.14
N CYS A 164 23.23 4.57 3.42
CA CYS A 164 22.24 5.39 4.09
C CYS A 164 21.13 5.87 3.13
N GLY A 165 21.31 5.77 1.81
CA GLY A 165 20.27 6.02 0.81
C GLY A 165 19.14 4.97 0.83
N ILE A 166 19.46 3.72 1.20
CA ILE A 166 18.53 2.58 1.21
C ILE A 166 17.33 2.83 2.13
N GLY A 167 16.12 2.76 1.57
CA GLY A 167 14.86 3.04 2.28
C GLY A 167 14.60 4.53 2.55
N THR A 168 15.30 5.45 1.86
CA THR A 168 15.12 6.91 1.95
C THR A 168 14.68 7.51 0.61
N LEU A 169 14.92 8.81 0.37
CA LEU A 169 14.61 9.49 -0.89
C LEU A 169 15.43 8.92 -2.07
N ASP A 170 16.69 8.58 -1.80
CA ASP A 170 17.67 8.07 -2.79
C ASP A 170 17.50 6.57 -3.08
N ASP A 171 16.57 5.89 -2.42
CA ASP A 171 16.28 4.46 -2.65
C ASP A 171 15.71 4.25 -4.06
N GLY A 172 16.15 3.20 -4.76
CA GLY A 172 15.69 2.88 -6.11
C GLY A 172 16.80 3.15 -7.12
N TYR A 173 16.56 4.04 -8.08
CA TYR A 173 17.47 4.37 -9.17
C TYR A 173 17.12 5.69 -9.87
N ASN A 174 18.12 6.31 -10.48
CA ASN A 174 18.07 7.55 -11.28
C ASN A 174 17.92 7.29 -12.80
N TYR A 175 18.03 8.34 -13.64
CA TYR A 175 17.85 8.26 -15.10
C TYR A 175 18.92 7.41 -15.83
N ASP A 176 20.19 7.59 -15.50
CA ASP A 176 21.27 6.84 -16.15
C ASP A 176 21.29 5.38 -15.69
N GLU A 177 20.83 5.13 -14.47
CA GLU A 177 20.64 3.80 -13.90
C GLU A 177 19.44 3.04 -14.53
N ILE A 178 18.29 3.68 -14.78
CA ILE A 178 17.18 3.04 -15.53
C ILE A 178 17.59 2.74 -16.97
N VAL A 179 18.34 3.64 -17.63
CA VAL A 179 18.92 3.36 -18.96
C VAL A 179 19.87 2.16 -18.89
N SER A 180 20.72 2.09 -17.87
CA SER A 180 21.67 0.98 -17.69
C SER A 180 20.97 -0.38 -17.47
N VAL A 181 19.93 -0.43 -16.63
CA VAL A 181 19.12 -1.66 -16.41
C VAL A 181 18.34 -2.04 -17.65
N SER A 182 17.81 -1.07 -18.38
CA SER A 182 17.10 -1.30 -19.63
C SER A 182 18.00 -1.94 -20.69
N LEU A 183 19.17 -1.34 -20.95
CA LEU A 183 20.16 -1.87 -21.89
C LEU A 183 20.68 -3.24 -21.45
N TYR A 184 20.92 -3.44 -20.14
CA TYR A 184 21.27 -4.75 -19.58
C TYR A 184 20.28 -5.86 -19.99
N PHE A 185 18.98 -5.59 -20.01
CA PHE A 185 18.00 -6.57 -20.49
C PHE A 185 17.90 -6.63 -22.01
N PHE A 186 17.99 -5.49 -22.70
CA PHE A 186 17.87 -5.40 -24.15
C PHE A 186 19.00 -6.13 -24.89
N ASP A 187 20.26 -5.89 -24.49
CA ASP A 187 21.46 -6.46 -25.12
C ASP A 187 21.53 -8.00 -25.02
N ARG A 188 20.72 -8.61 -24.13
CA ARG A 188 20.64 -10.06 -23.94
C ARG A 188 19.76 -10.78 -24.96
N ALA A 189 18.96 -10.06 -25.75
CA ALA A 189 18.29 -10.57 -26.95
C ALA A 189 17.58 -11.95 -26.82
N THR A 190 16.88 -12.19 -25.70
CA THR A 190 16.06 -13.40 -25.49
C THR A 190 14.63 -13.05 -25.08
N GLU A 191 13.66 -13.95 -25.33
CA GLU A 191 12.26 -13.73 -24.94
C GLU A 191 12.10 -13.43 -23.44
N ALA A 192 12.82 -14.17 -22.59
CA ALA A 192 12.76 -14.01 -21.14
C ALA A 192 13.31 -12.66 -20.68
N GLU A 193 14.46 -12.21 -21.21
CA GLU A 193 15.01 -10.90 -20.81
C GLU A 193 14.24 -9.74 -21.46
N MET A 194 13.60 -9.91 -22.62
CA MET A 194 12.63 -8.94 -23.15
C MET A 194 11.34 -8.88 -22.30
N GLN A 195 10.87 -10.00 -21.76
CA GLN A 195 9.77 -10.02 -20.79
C GLN A 195 10.14 -9.25 -19.50
N ASN A 196 11.38 -9.41 -19.03
CA ASN A 196 11.90 -8.69 -17.86
C ASN A 196 12.05 -7.18 -18.15
N HIS A 197 12.58 -6.81 -19.32
CA HIS A 197 12.66 -5.45 -19.82
C HIS A 197 11.28 -4.76 -19.85
N ALA A 198 10.30 -5.40 -20.50
CA ALA A 198 8.93 -4.90 -20.57
C ALA A 198 8.32 -4.74 -19.17
N SER A 199 8.46 -5.75 -18.29
CA SER A 199 7.97 -5.66 -16.92
C SER A 199 8.62 -4.52 -16.14
N PHE A 200 9.95 -4.36 -16.22
CA PHE A 200 10.70 -3.35 -15.47
C PHE A 200 10.29 -1.93 -15.87
N LEU A 201 10.22 -1.63 -17.17
CA LEU A 201 9.79 -0.31 -17.63
C LEU A 201 8.30 -0.06 -17.40
N MET A 202 7.43 -1.09 -17.47
CA MET A 202 6.03 -0.94 -17.04
C MET A 202 5.92 -0.59 -15.54
N HIS A 203 6.77 -1.17 -14.67
CA HIS A 203 6.77 -0.83 -13.23
C HIS A 203 7.11 0.63 -12.97
N HIS A 204 7.99 1.22 -13.79
CA HIS A 204 8.34 2.64 -13.68
C HIS A 204 7.30 3.55 -14.36
N MET A 205 7.08 3.40 -15.66
CA MET A 205 6.30 4.33 -16.49
C MET A 205 4.80 4.30 -16.23
N MET A 206 4.30 3.23 -15.59
CA MET A 206 2.88 3.06 -15.23
C MET A 206 2.73 2.92 -13.70
N MET A 207 3.79 3.21 -12.92
CA MET A 207 3.85 3.20 -11.45
C MET A 207 3.34 1.89 -10.80
N LEU A 208 3.55 0.74 -11.46
CA LEU A 208 2.99 -0.54 -11.04
C LEU A 208 3.78 -1.17 -9.90
N CYS A 209 3.06 -1.86 -9.02
CA CYS A 209 3.64 -2.99 -8.32
C CYS A 209 3.68 -4.24 -9.22
N GLY A 210 4.70 -5.08 -9.04
CA GLY A 210 4.82 -6.33 -9.79
C GLY A 210 3.66 -7.31 -9.61
N GLU A 211 2.80 -7.14 -8.60
CA GLU A 211 1.59 -7.95 -8.49
C GLU A 211 0.58 -7.61 -9.59
N SER A 212 0.31 -6.32 -9.83
CA SER A 212 -0.61 -5.85 -10.89
C SER A 212 -0.15 -6.33 -12.28
N SER A 213 1.14 -6.22 -12.60
CA SER A 213 1.67 -6.61 -13.91
C SER A 213 1.64 -8.12 -14.17
N ARG A 214 1.60 -8.96 -13.13
CA ARG A 214 1.48 -10.43 -13.26
C ARG A 214 0.04 -10.89 -13.50
N PHE A 215 -0.94 -10.09 -13.09
CA PHE A 215 -2.34 -10.36 -13.36
C PHE A 215 -2.78 -9.95 -14.77
N ALA A 216 -2.18 -8.90 -15.34
CA ALA A 216 -2.54 -8.34 -16.65
C ALA A 216 -2.70 -9.41 -17.77
N GLU A 217 -3.92 -9.52 -18.27
CA GLU A 217 -4.34 -10.33 -19.42
C GLU A 217 -4.36 -9.51 -20.70
N PHE A 218 -4.40 -10.15 -21.87
CA PHE A 218 -4.58 -9.47 -23.13
C PHE A 218 -5.94 -8.76 -23.20
N ALA A 219 -6.99 -9.30 -22.56
CA ALA A 219 -8.30 -8.65 -22.44
C ALA A 219 -8.28 -7.37 -21.60
N ASP A 220 -7.29 -7.21 -20.70
CA ASP A 220 -7.12 -5.98 -19.92
C ASP A 220 -6.50 -4.85 -20.74
N LEU A 221 -5.84 -5.14 -21.86
CA LEU A 221 -5.06 -4.18 -22.64
C LEU A 221 -5.96 -3.40 -23.61
N PHE A 222 -5.86 -2.08 -23.61
CA PHE A 222 -6.58 -1.24 -24.56
C PHE A 222 -5.74 -0.04 -25.03
N ARG A 223 -6.04 0.42 -26.24
CA ARG A 223 -5.58 1.73 -26.73
C ARG A 223 -6.64 2.76 -26.42
N MET A 224 -6.21 3.92 -25.93
CA MET A 224 -7.00 5.16 -26.01
C MET A 224 -6.15 6.28 -26.61
N SER A 225 -6.77 7.43 -26.84
CA SER A 225 -6.08 8.71 -27.02
C SER A 225 -6.58 9.66 -25.94
N PHE A 226 -5.75 10.63 -25.53
CA PHE A 226 -6.30 11.83 -24.91
C PHE A 226 -7.05 12.66 -25.97
N PRO A 227 -8.04 13.48 -25.59
CA PRO A 227 -8.64 14.44 -26.51
C PRO A 227 -7.58 15.30 -27.17
N GLU A 228 -7.75 15.57 -28.47
CA GLU A 228 -6.94 16.53 -29.20
C GLU A 228 -7.46 17.93 -28.85
N ASP A 229 -6.77 18.63 -27.94
CA ASP A 229 -6.97 20.06 -27.75
C ASP A 229 -6.52 20.79 -29.03
N GLU A 230 -7.07 21.97 -29.33
CA GLU A 230 -6.92 22.68 -30.62
C GLU A 230 -5.47 22.97 -31.06
N ILE A 231 -4.51 22.82 -30.14
CA ILE A 231 -3.07 23.07 -30.31
C ILE A 231 -2.30 21.78 -30.65
N HIS A 232 -2.88 20.60 -30.44
CA HIS A 232 -2.19 19.30 -30.53
C HIS A 232 -2.56 18.49 -31.76
N SER A 233 -2.08 18.94 -32.93
CA SER A 233 -2.24 18.26 -34.23
C SER A 233 -1.47 16.92 -34.36
N THR A 234 -1.23 16.18 -33.26
CA THR A 234 -0.51 14.90 -33.27
C THR A 234 -1.15 13.92 -32.30
N SER A 235 -1.92 12.98 -32.85
CA SER A 235 -2.60 11.93 -32.09
C SER A 235 -1.61 11.11 -31.27
N CYS A 236 -1.75 11.16 -29.94
CA CYS A 236 -0.87 10.47 -29.00
C CYS A 236 -1.53 9.15 -28.54
N PRO A 237 -1.13 7.98 -29.06
CA PRO A 237 -1.68 6.70 -28.62
C PRO A 237 -1.21 6.38 -27.21
N VAL A 238 -2.17 6.23 -26.30
CA VAL A 238 -1.97 5.79 -24.93
C VAL A 238 -2.12 4.27 -24.91
N PHE A 239 -1.10 3.56 -24.43
CA PHE A 239 -1.19 2.15 -24.06
C PHE A 239 -1.66 2.09 -22.61
N ALA A 240 -2.85 1.53 -22.39
CA ALA A 240 -3.42 1.37 -21.07
C ALA A 240 -3.72 -0.11 -20.79
N PHE A 241 -3.76 -0.47 -19.52
CA PHE A 241 -4.45 -1.68 -19.08
C PHE A 241 -5.33 -1.42 -17.86
N TYR A 242 -6.39 -2.21 -17.81
CA TYR A 242 -7.39 -2.27 -16.75
C TYR A 242 -7.01 -3.35 -15.73
N THR A 243 -7.38 -3.20 -14.45
CA THR A 243 -7.37 -4.33 -13.52
C THR A 243 -8.31 -4.12 -12.33
N GLU A 244 -8.95 -5.20 -11.91
CA GLU A 244 -9.69 -5.33 -10.64
C GLU A 244 -8.81 -5.94 -9.52
N PHE A 245 -7.58 -6.37 -9.85
CA PHE A 245 -6.73 -7.20 -8.99
C PHE A 245 -5.45 -6.48 -8.56
N GLY A 246 -5.32 -6.27 -7.24
CA GLY A 246 -4.08 -5.77 -6.62
C GLY A 246 -4.24 -5.53 -5.13
N LYS A 247 -3.12 -5.44 -4.39
CA LYS A 247 -3.10 -5.25 -2.92
C LYS A 247 -3.90 -4.03 -2.43
N THR A 248 -3.99 -2.97 -3.24
CA THR A 248 -4.72 -1.72 -2.95
C THR A 248 -6.19 -1.75 -3.37
N LEU A 249 -6.61 -2.74 -4.18
CA LEU A 249 -7.91 -2.74 -4.88
C LEU A 249 -8.99 -3.56 -4.19
N SER A 250 -8.74 -4.07 -2.99
CA SER A 250 -9.74 -4.79 -2.18
C SER A 250 -11.06 -4.03 -2.11
N ASN A 251 -12.15 -4.74 -2.38
CA ASN A 251 -13.55 -4.26 -2.55
C ASN A 251 -13.96 -3.94 -4.00
N GLY A 252 -13.31 -4.54 -5.01
CA GLY A 252 -13.76 -4.48 -6.42
C GLY A 252 -13.54 -3.12 -7.07
N ASN A 253 -12.48 -2.41 -6.66
CA ASN A 253 -12.14 -1.11 -7.24
C ASN A 253 -11.40 -1.34 -8.56
N GLN A 254 -11.92 -0.78 -9.65
CA GLN A 254 -11.28 -0.79 -10.96
C GLN A 254 -10.15 0.23 -11.00
N SER A 255 -8.95 -0.18 -11.42
CA SER A 255 -7.82 0.70 -11.73
C SER A 255 -7.47 0.66 -13.21
N ASN A 256 -7.12 1.82 -13.75
CA ASN A 256 -6.51 1.96 -15.06
C ASN A 256 -5.07 2.42 -14.85
N PHE A 257 -4.12 1.78 -15.53
CA PHE A 257 -2.73 2.21 -15.57
C PHE A 257 -2.34 2.44 -17.02
N ALA A 258 -1.56 3.49 -17.32
CA ALA A 258 -1.30 3.88 -18.69
C ALA A 258 0.10 4.48 -18.90
N THR A 259 0.59 4.37 -20.13
CA THR A 259 1.81 5.04 -20.59
C THR A 259 1.68 5.45 -22.05
N ILE A 260 2.53 6.38 -22.47
CA ILE A 260 2.70 6.77 -23.86
C ILE A 260 4.05 6.22 -24.38
N ARG A 261 4.46 6.61 -25.59
CA ARG A 261 5.83 6.37 -26.06
C ARG A 261 6.76 7.39 -25.41
N TYR A 262 7.71 6.93 -24.61
CA TYR A 262 8.75 7.76 -23.98
C TYR A 262 9.59 8.47 -25.06
N LYS A 263 10.04 9.70 -24.78
CA LYS A 263 10.84 10.55 -25.68
C LYS A 263 12.16 9.91 -26.12
N ASP A 264 12.96 9.44 -25.16
CA ASP A 264 14.07 8.49 -25.35
C ASP A 264 13.56 7.05 -25.51
N PHE A 265 13.95 6.38 -26.60
CA PHE A 265 13.54 5.00 -26.88
C PHE A 265 14.09 4.00 -25.85
N ARG A 266 15.23 4.29 -25.21
CA ARG A 266 15.95 3.38 -24.32
C ARG A 266 15.20 3.06 -23.03
N VAL A 267 14.21 3.87 -22.64
CA VAL A 267 13.37 3.65 -21.45
C VAL A 267 11.88 3.60 -21.80
N CYS A 268 11.55 3.38 -23.07
CA CYS A 268 10.18 3.37 -23.57
C CYS A 268 9.44 2.07 -23.23
N ALA A 269 8.65 2.06 -22.15
CA ALA A 269 7.82 0.91 -21.75
C ALA A 269 6.91 0.40 -22.88
N PHE A 270 6.30 1.30 -23.65
CA PHE A 270 5.50 0.97 -24.84
C PHE A 270 6.34 0.20 -25.87
N GLY A 271 7.57 0.64 -26.13
CA GLY A 271 8.52 -0.01 -27.03
C GLY A 271 8.98 -1.37 -26.52
N ALA A 272 9.32 -1.48 -25.23
CA ALA A 272 9.75 -2.73 -24.61
C ALA A 272 8.65 -3.80 -24.62
N VAL A 273 7.39 -3.43 -24.37
CA VAL A 273 6.23 -4.32 -24.57
C VAL A 273 6.13 -4.78 -26.02
N ALA A 274 6.26 -3.87 -27.00
CA ALA A 274 6.23 -4.24 -28.41
C ALA A 274 7.36 -5.20 -28.82
N PHE A 275 8.60 -4.96 -28.35
CA PHE A 275 9.73 -5.88 -28.55
C PHE A 275 9.47 -7.25 -27.92
N TYR A 276 8.98 -7.31 -26.69
CA TYR A 276 8.63 -8.57 -26.03
C TYR A 276 7.54 -9.34 -26.79
N LEU A 277 6.48 -8.68 -27.27
CA LEU A 277 5.43 -9.33 -28.07
C LEU A 277 5.97 -9.82 -29.42
N PHE A 278 6.90 -9.09 -30.05
CA PHE A 278 7.60 -9.54 -31.24
C PHE A 278 8.46 -10.80 -30.95
N TYR A 279 9.27 -10.78 -29.89
CA TYR A 279 10.06 -11.93 -29.46
C TYR A 279 9.19 -13.16 -29.14
N ARG A 280 8.04 -12.95 -28.50
CA ARG A 280 7.10 -14.02 -28.14
C ARG A 280 6.50 -14.73 -29.35
N PHE A 281 5.94 -13.97 -30.28
CA PHE A 281 5.18 -14.54 -31.40
C PHE A 281 6.01 -14.79 -32.68
N HIS A 282 7.06 -14.00 -32.95
CA HIS A 282 7.85 -14.11 -34.19
C HIS A 282 9.18 -14.83 -34.00
N ILE A 283 9.89 -14.60 -32.90
CA ILE A 283 11.21 -15.22 -32.64
C ILE A 283 11.07 -16.56 -31.92
N SER A 284 10.21 -16.62 -30.90
CA SER A 284 9.97 -17.82 -30.08
C SER A 284 8.83 -18.70 -30.62
N ASN A 285 8.18 -18.26 -31.70
CA ASN A 285 7.13 -18.97 -32.42
C ASN A 285 5.98 -19.47 -31.54
N GLU A 286 5.60 -18.72 -30.49
CA GLU A 286 4.34 -18.97 -29.78
C GLU A 286 3.17 -18.72 -30.75
N LYS A 287 2.19 -19.63 -30.79
CA LYS A 287 1.01 -19.44 -31.64
C LYS A 287 0.32 -18.13 -31.27
N PHE A 288 0.22 -17.22 -32.25
CA PHE A 288 -0.47 -15.95 -32.11
C PHE A 288 -1.95 -16.16 -31.73
N PRO A 289 -2.54 -15.32 -30.84
CA PRO A 289 -3.92 -15.53 -30.39
C PRO A 289 -4.96 -15.40 -31.51
N GLU A 290 -6.00 -16.22 -31.45
CA GLU A 290 -7.19 -16.08 -32.28
C GLU A 290 -8.18 -15.12 -31.61
N PHE A 291 -8.35 -13.94 -32.18
CA PHE A 291 -9.25 -12.91 -31.65
C PHE A 291 -10.74 -13.13 -32.01
N THR A 292 -11.07 -14.22 -32.70
CA THR A 292 -12.42 -14.54 -33.19
C THR A 292 -13.43 -14.84 -32.07
N LYS A 293 -12.98 -15.35 -30.92
CA LYS A 293 -13.83 -15.55 -29.73
C LYS A 293 -13.08 -15.19 -28.46
N ASN A 294 -13.76 -14.51 -27.55
CA ASN A 294 -13.18 -14.04 -26.28
C ASN A 294 -12.54 -15.17 -25.45
N GLN A 295 -13.14 -16.37 -25.44
CA GLN A 295 -12.64 -17.53 -24.70
C GLN A 295 -11.22 -17.98 -25.12
N ASP A 296 -10.86 -17.76 -26.38
CA ASP A 296 -9.59 -18.22 -26.95
C ASP A 296 -8.43 -17.35 -26.46
N TRP A 297 -8.64 -16.03 -26.36
CA TRP A 297 -7.57 -15.05 -26.07
C TRP A 297 -7.65 -14.33 -24.71
N TYR A 298 -8.82 -14.22 -24.06
CA TYR A 298 -8.97 -13.39 -22.84
C TYR A 298 -7.97 -13.81 -21.75
N GLY A 299 -8.01 -15.07 -21.34
CA GLY A 299 -7.15 -15.62 -20.29
C GLY A 299 -5.66 -15.72 -20.63
N ILE A 300 -5.18 -15.14 -21.75
CA ILE A 300 -3.74 -15.11 -22.08
C ILE A 300 -3.09 -13.95 -21.31
N LYS A 301 -2.10 -14.25 -20.47
CA LYS A 301 -1.34 -13.23 -19.74
C LYS A 301 -0.46 -12.42 -20.70
N LEU A 302 -0.30 -11.13 -20.40
CA LEU A 302 0.75 -10.31 -20.99
C LEU A 302 2.12 -10.88 -20.58
N LEU A 303 2.42 -10.90 -19.28
CA LEU A 303 3.65 -11.50 -18.73
C LEU A 303 3.38 -12.99 -18.41
N LYS A 304 3.47 -13.85 -19.42
CA LYS A 304 3.25 -15.30 -19.29
C LYS A 304 4.24 -15.96 -18.33
N GLY A 305 3.77 -16.97 -17.59
CA GLY A 305 4.63 -18.02 -17.06
C GLY A 305 4.94 -19.08 -18.12
N GLN A 306 5.29 -20.29 -17.68
CA GLN A 306 5.54 -21.46 -18.53
C GLN A 306 4.31 -21.91 -19.36
N ASN A 307 3.12 -21.38 -19.06
CA ASN A 307 1.91 -21.54 -19.85
C ASN A 307 1.38 -20.12 -20.17
N PRO A 308 1.06 -19.79 -21.45
CA PRO A 308 0.48 -18.50 -21.84
C PRO A 308 -0.73 -18.04 -21.03
N LYS A 309 -1.54 -18.96 -20.49
CA LYS A 309 -2.72 -18.68 -19.67
C LYS A 309 -2.46 -18.75 -18.15
N LYS A 310 -1.20 -18.59 -17.71
CA LYS A 310 -0.81 -18.60 -16.29
C LYS A 310 0.13 -17.45 -15.97
N GLU A 311 -0.03 -16.85 -14.78
CA GLU A 311 0.88 -15.81 -14.29
C GLU A 311 2.33 -16.30 -14.15
N ILE A 312 3.29 -15.43 -14.44
CA ILE A 312 4.69 -15.60 -14.04
C ILE A 312 4.81 -15.59 -12.50
N ALA A 313 5.60 -16.51 -11.94
CA ALA A 313 5.82 -16.58 -10.49
C ALA A 313 6.60 -15.37 -9.95
N TYR A 314 6.35 -14.99 -8.70
CA TYR A 314 7.00 -13.82 -8.07
C TYR A 314 8.53 -13.88 -8.12
N SER A 315 9.15 -15.03 -7.82
CA SER A 315 10.61 -15.20 -7.91
C SER A 315 11.12 -15.02 -9.34
N THR A 316 10.43 -15.61 -10.34
CA THR A 316 10.80 -15.50 -11.75
C THR A 316 10.78 -14.05 -12.26
N MET A 317 9.97 -13.16 -11.67
CA MET A 317 9.99 -11.71 -11.92
C MET A 317 11.01 -10.95 -11.04
N ASN A 318 11.16 -11.33 -9.78
CA ASN A 318 12.06 -10.68 -8.82
C ASN A 318 13.53 -10.90 -9.16
N ASP A 319 13.90 -12.15 -9.44
CA ASP A 319 15.29 -12.58 -9.51
C ASP A 319 16.04 -11.95 -10.70
N PRO A 320 15.44 -11.74 -11.89
CA PRO A 320 16.05 -10.93 -12.97
C PRO A 320 16.29 -9.47 -12.59
N ILE A 321 15.35 -8.82 -11.88
CA ILE A 321 15.53 -7.44 -11.40
C ILE A 321 16.70 -7.37 -10.42
N VAL A 322 16.81 -8.34 -9.50
CA VAL A 322 17.97 -8.45 -8.58
C VAL A 322 19.28 -8.70 -9.32
N ARG A 323 19.29 -9.51 -10.39
CA ARG A 323 20.48 -9.68 -11.26
C ARG A 323 20.88 -8.37 -11.92
N ALA A 324 19.93 -7.66 -12.52
CA ALA A 324 20.18 -6.42 -13.25
C ALA A 324 20.66 -5.29 -12.33
N PHE A 325 19.98 -5.08 -11.19
CA PHE A 325 20.40 -4.08 -10.20
C PHE A 325 21.83 -4.34 -9.72
N ARG A 326 22.17 -5.59 -9.38
CA ARG A 326 23.55 -5.97 -9.03
C ARG A 326 24.56 -5.70 -10.14
N ALA A 327 24.20 -5.96 -11.40
CA ALA A 327 25.08 -5.73 -12.54
C ALA A 327 25.27 -4.24 -12.87
N CYS A 328 24.29 -3.40 -12.54
CA CYS A 328 24.32 -1.95 -12.69
C CYS A 328 24.78 -1.21 -11.41
N ASN A 329 25.23 -1.94 -10.38
CA ASN A 329 25.60 -1.43 -9.04
C ASN A 329 24.49 -0.70 -8.26
N ILE A 330 23.23 -0.84 -8.69
CA ILE A 330 22.06 -0.24 -8.06
C ILE A 330 21.75 -0.96 -6.73
N THR A 331 21.59 -0.18 -5.67
CA THR A 331 21.26 -0.71 -4.34
C THR A 331 19.91 -0.16 -3.87
N SER A 332 18.89 -1.01 -3.79
CA SER A 332 17.56 -0.62 -3.33
C SER A 332 16.97 -1.60 -2.32
N LEU A 333 16.14 -1.09 -1.41
CA LEU A 333 15.34 -1.89 -0.47
C LEU A 333 14.23 -2.68 -1.19
N HIS A 334 13.84 -2.22 -2.38
CA HIS A 334 12.72 -2.73 -3.15
C HIS A 334 13.18 -3.27 -4.51
N THR A 335 12.47 -4.27 -5.03
CA THR A 335 12.77 -4.92 -6.32
C THR A 335 11.62 -4.72 -7.29
N THR A 336 10.60 -5.60 -7.25
CA THR A 336 9.33 -5.53 -8.01
C THR A 336 8.39 -4.39 -7.55
N HIS A 337 8.95 -3.40 -6.85
CA HIS A 337 8.29 -2.22 -6.30
C HIS A 337 9.18 -0.97 -6.42
N ALA A 338 10.44 -1.08 -6.88
CA ALA A 338 11.33 0.07 -7.04
C ALA A 338 10.79 1.04 -8.10
N GLY A 339 10.36 0.54 -9.27
CA GLY A 339 9.76 1.36 -10.33
C GLY A 339 8.54 2.16 -9.86
N CYS A 340 7.69 1.58 -9.00
CA CYS A 340 6.55 2.26 -8.40
C CYS A 340 6.93 3.52 -7.59
N GLY A 341 8.11 3.52 -6.94
CA GLY A 341 8.63 4.67 -6.20
C GLY A 341 9.48 5.61 -7.07
N SER A 342 10.42 5.06 -7.85
CA SER A 342 11.29 5.84 -8.74
C SER A 342 10.51 6.57 -9.83
N GLY A 343 9.48 5.94 -10.43
CA GLY A 343 8.65 6.60 -11.46
C GLY A 343 7.79 7.74 -10.91
N ALA A 344 7.36 7.63 -9.65
CA ALA A 344 6.67 8.72 -8.97
C ALA A 344 7.61 9.90 -8.68
N ARG A 345 8.84 9.63 -8.20
CA ARG A 345 9.87 10.65 -7.99
C ARG A 345 10.33 11.29 -9.30
N ASP A 346 10.53 10.53 -10.37
CA ASP A 346 10.87 11.05 -11.69
C ASP A 346 9.76 11.98 -12.23
N ALA A 347 8.49 11.60 -12.07
CA ALA A 347 7.37 12.45 -12.45
C ALA A 347 7.23 13.70 -11.55
N GLU A 348 7.45 13.59 -10.24
CA GLU A 348 7.45 14.70 -9.28
C GLU A 348 8.54 15.73 -9.58
N LEU A 349 9.78 15.26 -9.82
CA LEU A 349 10.92 16.09 -10.23
C LEU A 349 10.71 16.76 -11.59
N ARG A 350 9.82 16.23 -12.43
CA ARG A 350 9.36 16.83 -13.70
C ARG A 350 8.09 17.66 -13.54
N GLY A 351 7.67 17.98 -12.31
CA GLY A 351 6.60 18.91 -11.99
C GLY A 351 5.19 18.31 -11.92
N ALA A 352 5.02 16.99 -11.78
CA ALA A 352 3.71 16.38 -11.57
C ALA A 352 3.28 16.54 -10.10
N THR A 353 2.05 17.02 -9.86
CA THR A 353 1.57 17.27 -8.50
C THR A 353 1.17 15.99 -7.77
N GLU A 354 1.11 16.03 -6.42
CA GLU A 354 0.71 14.85 -5.62
C GLU A 354 -0.63 14.26 -6.10
N ASP A 355 -1.65 15.08 -6.36
CA ASP A 355 -2.95 14.60 -6.88
C ASP A 355 -2.84 13.92 -8.25
N GLN A 356 -1.97 14.42 -9.13
CA GLN A 356 -1.73 13.80 -10.44
C GLN A 356 -1.05 12.43 -10.30
N LEU A 357 -0.08 12.31 -9.38
CA LEU A 357 0.60 11.05 -9.04
C LEU A 357 -0.35 10.07 -8.36
N ARG A 358 -1.16 10.56 -7.41
CA ARG A 358 -2.18 9.83 -6.65
C ARG A 358 -3.24 9.22 -7.58
N CYS A 359 -3.64 9.94 -8.62
CA CYS A 359 -4.49 9.40 -9.68
C CYS A 359 -3.75 8.32 -10.48
N HIS A 360 -2.56 8.62 -11.02
CA HIS A 360 -1.83 7.73 -11.94
C HIS A 360 -1.42 6.40 -11.28
N GLY A 361 -0.88 6.43 -10.06
CA GLY A 361 -0.58 5.23 -9.27
C GLY A 361 -1.80 4.52 -8.69
N CYS A 362 -3.02 5.09 -8.83
CA CYS A 362 -4.24 4.62 -8.19
C CYS A 362 -4.12 4.49 -6.65
N TRP A 363 -3.62 5.54 -5.99
CA TRP A 363 -3.41 5.58 -4.54
C TRP A 363 -4.49 6.41 -3.84
N ASN A 364 -4.79 6.07 -2.58
CA ASN A 364 -5.66 6.84 -1.68
C ASN A 364 -6.98 7.33 -2.31
N MET A 365 -7.58 6.51 -3.19
CA MET A 365 -8.67 6.94 -4.06
C MET A 365 -9.96 7.26 -3.28
N GLN A 366 -10.54 8.41 -3.58
CA GLN A 366 -11.83 8.86 -3.04
C GLN A 366 -13.02 8.30 -3.85
N SER A 367 -14.25 8.50 -3.36
CA SER A 367 -15.46 7.95 -3.99
C SER A 367 -15.64 8.40 -5.45
N MET A 368 -15.43 9.70 -5.73
CA MET A 368 -15.53 10.25 -7.09
C MET A 368 -14.55 9.59 -8.05
N GLU A 369 -13.29 9.47 -7.63
CA GLU A 369 -12.20 8.86 -8.41
C GLU A 369 -12.44 7.38 -8.68
N ARG A 370 -13.05 6.64 -7.75
CA ARG A 370 -13.39 5.21 -7.92
C ARG A 370 -14.46 4.99 -8.98
N HIS A 371 -15.52 5.82 -8.99
CA HIS A 371 -16.77 5.52 -9.70
C HIS A 371 -17.00 6.33 -10.98
N TYR A 372 -16.46 7.55 -11.10
CA TYR A 372 -16.81 8.47 -12.20
C TYR A 372 -15.64 8.94 -13.07
N LEU A 373 -14.39 8.76 -12.63
CA LEU A 373 -13.21 9.26 -13.35
C LEU A 373 -12.44 8.12 -14.06
N ILE A 374 -11.80 8.46 -15.18
CA ILE A 374 -10.95 7.53 -15.96
C ILE A 374 -9.65 7.14 -15.24
N LYS A 375 -9.29 7.84 -14.16
CA LYS A 375 -8.11 7.60 -13.29
C LYS A 375 -6.73 7.84 -13.93
N LEU A 376 -6.67 8.37 -15.15
CA LEU A 376 -5.42 8.60 -15.90
C LEU A 376 -5.05 10.08 -15.96
N SER A 377 -4.03 10.48 -15.20
CA SER A 377 -3.51 11.85 -15.22
C SER A 377 -2.58 12.09 -16.41
N ARG A 378 -3.07 12.83 -17.42
CA ARG A 378 -2.30 13.18 -18.63
C ARG A 378 -0.97 13.87 -18.32
N SER A 379 -0.94 14.77 -17.34
CA SER A 379 0.27 15.48 -16.93
C SER A 379 1.31 14.56 -16.30
N SER A 380 0.90 13.65 -15.39
CA SER A 380 1.83 12.65 -14.82
C SER A 380 2.32 11.63 -15.85
N ILE A 381 1.43 11.16 -16.74
CA ILE A 381 1.77 10.24 -17.82
C ILE A 381 2.76 10.88 -18.81
N ARG A 382 2.64 12.19 -19.07
CA ARG A 382 3.64 12.97 -19.84
C ARG A 382 4.96 13.11 -19.08
N ALA A 383 4.91 13.52 -17.81
CA ALA A 383 6.07 13.70 -16.94
C ALA A 383 6.99 12.49 -16.96
N VAL A 384 6.47 11.33 -16.52
CA VAL A 384 7.23 10.08 -16.41
C VAL A 384 7.69 9.54 -17.77
N ASN A 385 7.15 10.04 -18.89
CA ASN A 385 7.59 9.67 -20.24
C ASN A 385 8.58 10.68 -20.89
N GLY A 386 9.10 11.64 -20.10
CA GLY A 386 10.08 12.62 -20.55
C GLY A 386 9.48 13.82 -21.32
N PHE A 387 8.21 14.15 -21.08
CA PHE A 387 7.51 15.31 -21.66
C PHE A 387 7.03 16.28 -20.56
N PRO A 388 6.95 17.60 -20.83
CA PRO A 388 6.43 18.59 -19.88
C PRO A 388 5.00 18.27 -19.39
N THR A 389 4.73 18.52 -18.10
CA THR A 389 3.46 18.21 -17.40
C THR A 389 2.29 19.07 -17.86
N THR A 390 2.50 20.38 -17.88
CA THR A 390 1.82 21.37 -18.71
C THR A 390 2.70 21.67 -19.92
N ASP A 391 2.21 22.40 -20.91
CA ASP A 391 3.09 22.92 -21.94
C ASP A 391 3.83 24.16 -21.41
N GLU A 392 5.13 24.02 -21.11
CA GLU A 392 6.07 25.16 -21.05
C GLU A 392 6.02 25.98 -22.35
N PHE A 393 5.65 25.32 -23.46
CA PHE A 393 5.36 25.96 -24.74
C PHE A 393 4.16 26.92 -24.69
N LEU A 394 3.18 26.73 -23.80
CA LEU A 394 2.09 27.70 -23.61
C LEU A 394 2.56 28.94 -22.86
N GLU A 395 3.40 28.81 -21.83
CA GLU A 395 4.02 29.98 -21.19
C GLU A 395 4.95 30.69 -22.17
N PHE A 396 5.82 29.96 -22.87
CA PHE A 396 6.73 30.53 -23.88
C PHE A 396 5.99 31.20 -25.04
N ALA A 397 4.96 30.56 -25.61
CA ALA A 397 4.16 31.14 -26.69
C ALA A 397 3.27 32.29 -26.20
N SER A 398 2.77 32.25 -24.96
CA SER A 398 2.05 33.38 -24.34
C SER A 398 2.99 34.57 -24.13
N THR A 399 4.19 34.35 -23.58
CA THR A 399 5.24 35.37 -23.43
C THR A 399 5.66 35.93 -24.78
N LEU A 400 5.86 35.12 -25.81
CA LEU A 400 6.13 35.60 -27.18
C LEU A 400 4.96 36.40 -27.75
N ALA A 401 3.73 35.90 -27.63
CA ALA A 401 2.54 36.58 -28.14
C ALA A 401 2.19 37.86 -27.35
N HIS A 402 2.67 37.99 -26.11
CA HIS A 402 2.65 39.23 -25.33
C HIS A 402 3.76 40.17 -25.80
N ALA A 403 4.99 39.68 -25.95
CA ALA A 403 6.14 40.46 -26.42
C ALA A 403 5.87 41.11 -27.78
N VAL A 404 5.40 40.32 -28.76
CA VAL A 404 5.00 40.81 -30.09
C VAL A 404 3.96 41.93 -29.99
N ARG A 405 2.90 41.73 -29.17
CA ARG A 405 1.85 42.74 -28.95
C ARG A 405 2.36 44.02 -28.26
N THR A 406 3.37 43.92 -27.40
CA THR A 406 4.01 45.11 -26.80
C THR A 406 5.00 45.81 -27.72
N THR A 407 5.61 45.11 -28.69
CA THR A 407 6.50 45.73 -29.68
C THR A 407 5.74 46.41 -30.84
N SER A 408 4.49 46.02 -31.10
CA SER A 408 3.67 46.59 -32.15
C SER A 408 2.95 47.89 -31.74
N THR A 409 3.71 48.95 -31.44
CA THR A 409 3.14 50.31 -31.38
C THR A 409 2.78 50.78 -32.80
N PRO A 410 1.56 51.27 -33.06
CA PRO A 410 1.18 51.76 -34.39
C PRO A 410 1.84 53.11 -34.66
N THR A 411 2.94 53.12 -35.42
CA THR A 411 3.49 54.35 -36.00
C THR A 411 2.50 54.89 -37.03
N GLU A 412 2.08 56.17 -36.89
CA GLU A 412 1.12 56.79 -37.81
C GLU A 412 1.67 56.86 -39.24
N LEU A 413 1.11 56.05 -40.15
CA LEU A 413 1.16 56.31 -41.59
C LEU A 413 0.13 57.39 -41.93
N ARG A 414 0.52 58.65 -41.74
CA ARG A 414 -0.09 59.78 -42.46
C ARG A 414 0.69 60.03 -43.76
N LEU A 415 -0.03 60.55 -44.75
CA LEU A 415 0.43 60.88 -46.10
C LEU A 415 1.46 62.02 -46.10
#